data_AF-A0A7V8ZG39-F1
#
_entry.id   AF-A0A7V8ZG39-F1
#
_cell.length_a   1.000
_cell.length_b   1.000
_cell.length_c   1.000
_cell.angle_alpha   90.00
_cell.angle_beta   90.00
_cell.angle_gamma   90.00
#
_symmetry.space_group_name_H-M   'P 1'
#
loop_
_entity.id
_entity.type
_entity.pdbx_description
1 polymer ?
#
loop_
_entity_poly.entity_id
_entity_poly.type
_entity_poly.pdbx_seq_one_letter_code
_entity_poly.pdbx_strand_id
1 'polypeptide(L)'
;MTELAHIAPGQSTFDPRLLAVLEASGVEKDDFEELDWFSLLPFYALAGASIETEAHAHGDHAHFAAVRVVIDEALVAHFLTALPQMLAQLTQPG
;
A
#
# COMPACT_ATOMS: atom_id res chain seq x y z
N MET A 1 1.80 16.03 2.22
CA MET A 1 1.30 14.68 1.96
C MET A 1 2.06 14.12 0.78
N THR A 2 2.52 12.89 0.91
CA THR A 2 3.31 12.16 -0.08
C THR A 2 2.60 10.86 -0.38
N GLU A 3 2.48 10.54 -1.65
CA GLU A 3 1.88 9.31 -2.12
C GLU A 3 2.93 8.20 -2.14
N LEU A 4 2.65 7.14 -1.40
CA LEU A 4 3.52 5.96 -1.30
C LEU A 4 3.09 4.86 -2.27
N ALA A 5 1.80 4.76 -2.58
CA ALA A 5 1.30 3.81 -3.56
C ALA A 5 0.01 4.33 -4.21
N HIS A 6 -0.17 3.96 -5.47
CA HIS A 6 -1.43 4.04 -6.18
C HIS A 6 -1.74 2.63 -6.69
N ILE A 7 -2.77 2.03 -6.11
CA ILE A 7 -3.15 0.63 -6.33
C ILE A 7 -4.45 0.61 -7.10
N ALA A 8 -4.40 0.14 -8.34
CA ALA A 8 -5.55 0.00 -9.21
C ALA A 8 -5.56 -1.40 -9.85
N PRO A 9 -6.75 -1.90 -10.24
CA PRO A 9 -6.84 -3.07 -11.09
C PRO A 9 -6.06 -2.84 -12.40
N GLY A 10 -5.32 -3.83 -12.88
CA GLY A 10 -4.45 -3.81 -14.05
C GLY A 10 -3.11 -3.11 -13.87
N GLN A 11 -3.01 -2.10 -13.00
CA GLN A 11 -1.82 -1.25 -12.92
C GLN A 11 -1.65 -0.59 -11.55
N SER A 12 -0.59 -0.96 -10.85
CA SER A 12 -0.21 -0.34 -9.56
C SER A 12 1.18 0.29 -9.64
N THR A 13 1.36 1.43 -8.98
CA THR A 13 2.63 2.15 -8.88
C THR A 13 2.98 2.41 -7.42
N PHE A 14 4.27 2.34 -7.11
CA PHE A 14 4.77 2.46 -5.74
C PHE A 14 5.91 3.47 -5.68
N ASP A 15 6.00 4.20 -4.57
CA ASP A 15 7.20 4.97 -4.21
C ASP A 15 8.39 4.00 -4.16
N PRO A 16 9.53 4.33 -4.79
CA PRO A 16 10.68 3.42 -4.86
C PRO A 16 11.19 2.96 -3.49
N ARG A 17 11.04 3.80 -2.46
CA ARG A 17 11.47 3.46 -1.09
C ARG A 17 10.54 2.43 -0.45
N LEU A 18 9.23 2.56 -0.67
CA LEU A 18 8.27 1.55 -0.23
C LEU A 18 8.49 0.25 -0.99
N LEU A 19 8.66 0.30 -2.31
CA LEU A 19 8.89 -0.89 -3.12
C LEU A 19 10.11 -1.68 -2.62
N ALA A 20 11.23 -0.99 -2.35
CA ALA A 20 12.43 -1.62 -1.81
C ALA A 20 12.21 -2.31 -0.45
N VAL A 21 11.36 -1.75 0.41
CA VAL A 21 11.00 -2.36 1.70
C VAL A 21 10.18 -3.64 1.49
N LEU A 22 9.23 -3.63 0.55
CA LEU A 22 8.40 -4.79 0.23
C LEU A 22 9.26 -5.92 -0.37
N GLU A 23 10.09 -5.61 -1.35
CA GLU A 23 11.01 -6.57 -1.98
C GLU A 23 11.95 -7.20 -0.94
N ALA A 24 12.50 -6.41 -0.01
CA ALA A 24 13.35 -6.91 1.07
C ALA A 24 12.60 -7.79 2.09
N SER A 25 11.28 -7.64 2.21
CA SER A 25 10.46 -8.46 3.10
C SER A 25 10.05 -9.81 2.50
N GLY A 26 10.48 -10.11 1.26
CA GLY A 26 10.12 -11.33 0.55
C GLY A 26 8.76 -11.25 -0.15
N VAL A 27 8.18 -10.05 -0.24
CA VAL A 27 6.99 -9.75 -1.04
C VAL A 27 7.48 -9.55 -2.48
N GLU A 28 7.57 -10.64 -3.26
CA GLU A 28 7.96 -10.56 -4.68
C GLU A 28 6.87 -9.91 -5.54
N LYS A 29 7.28 -8.92 -6.36
CA LYS A 29 6.41 -8.15 -7.25
C LYS A 29 5.54 -8.99 -8.20
N ASP A 30 5.99 -10.20 -8.55
CA ASP A 30 5.34 -11.10 -9.53
C ASP A 30 4.46 -12.19 -8.88
N ASP A 31 4.51 -12.36 -7.55
CA ASP A 31 3.71 -13.37 -6.82
C ASP A 31 2.30 -12.88 -6.43
N PHE A 32 1.98 -11.62 -6.73
CA PHE A 32 0.77 -10.95 -6.27
C PHE A 32 -0.15 -10.63 -7.43
N GLU A 33 -1.22 -11.43 -7.60
CA GLU A 33 -2.37 -10.97 -8.37
C GLU A 33 -2.89 -9.67 -7.71
N GLU A 34 -3.55 -8.78 -8.46
CA GLU A 34 -3.93 -7.43 -8.02
C GLU A 34 -4.65 -7.37 -6.66
N LEU A 35 -5.37 -8.44 -6.30
CA LEU A 35 -6.03 -8.65 -5.01
C LEU A 35 -5.06 -8.60 -3.82
N ASP A 36 -3.81 -8.96 -4.01
CA ASP A 36 -2.83 -9.05 -2.94
C ASP A 36 -2.22 -7.68 -2.58
N TRP A 37 -2.15 -6.73 -3.51
CA TRP A 37 -1.76 -5.35 -3.15
C TRP A 37 -2.81 -4.70 -2.26
N PHE A 38 -4.09 -4.98 -2.53
CA PHE A 38 -5.19 -4.55 -1.66
C PHE A 38 -5.10 -5.20 -0.27
N SER A 39 -4.55 -6.42 -0.16
CA SER A 39 -4.33 -7.10 1.12
C SER A 39 -3.34 -6.36 2.04
N LEU A 40 -2.46 -5.51 1.47
CA LEU A 40 -1.48 -4.74 2.23
C LEU A 40 -2.02 -3.43 2.82
N LEU A 41 -3.19 -2.98 2.36
CA LEU A 41 -3.79 -1.72 2.81
C LEU A 41 -3.95 -1.61 4.34
N PRO A 42 -4.43 -2.64 5.07
CA PRO A 42 -4.51 -2.57 6.53
C PRO A 42 -3.15 -2.33 7.20
N PHE A 43 -2.07 -2.91 6.68
CA PHE A 43 -0.73 -2.72 7.23
C PHE A 43 -0.22 -1.30 6.98
N TYR A 44 -0.50 -0.73 5.81
CA TYR A 44 -0.17 0.67 5.54
C TYR A 44 -0.92 1.61 6.49
N ALA A 45 -2.21 1.36 6.74
CA ALA A 45 -2.99 2.14 7.69
C ALA A 45 -2.43 2.04 9.11
N LEU A 46 -2.11 0.83 9.57
CA LEU A 46 -1.53 0.60 10.90
C LEU A 46 -0.13 1.19 11.04
N ALA A 47 0.66 1.25 9.96
CA ALA A 47 1.96 1.92 9.93
C ALA A 47 1.85 3.46 9.86
N GLY A 48 0.63 4.01 9.81
CA GLY A 48 0.36 5.45 9.90
C GLY A 48 0.05 6.14 8.57
N ALA A 49 -0.11 5.41 7.48
CA ALA A 49 -0.60 5.98 6.23
C ALA A 49 -2.13 6.16 6.26
N SER A 50 -2.62 7.08 5.44
CA SER A 50 -4.04 7.21 5.10
C SER A 50 -4.33 6.53 3.77
N ILE A 51 -5.55 6.02 3.65
CA ILE A 51 -6.05 5.34 2.45
C ILE A 51 -7.13 6.24 1.85
N GLU A 52 -6.88 6.74 0.65
CA GLU A 52 -7.84 7.53 -0.12
C GLU A 52 -8.43 6.67 -1.23
N THR A 53 -9.75 6.59 -1.31
CA THR A 53 -10.45 5.86 -2.37
C THR A 53 -10.68 6.78 -3.56
N GLU A 54 -10.29 6.32 -4.74
CA GLU A 54 -10.68 6.93 -6.00
C GLU A 54 -11.88 6.17 -6.58
N ALA A 55 -13.01 6.87 -6.67
CA ALA A 55 -14.21 6.37 -7.32
C ALA A 55 -14.71 7.43 -8.30
N HIS A 56 -15.12 6.99 -9.48
CA HIS A 56 -15.75 7.85 -10.46
C HIS A 56 -17.24 7.56 -10.50
N ALA A 57 -18.04 8.61 -10.43
CA ALA A 57 -19.49 8.55 -10.58
C ALA A 57 -19.91 9.33 -11.83
N HIS A 58 -20.68 8.69 -12.71
CA HIS A 58 -21.31 9.36 -13.85
C HIS A 58 -22.73 8.82 -14.06
N GLY A 59 -23.71 9.73 -14.08
CA GLY A 59 -25.12 9.35 -14.16
C GLY A 59 -25.58 8.57 -12.92
N ASP A 60 -26.04 7.34 -13.13
CA ASP A 60 -26.56 6.40 -12.12
C ASP A 60 -25.55 5.31 -11.71
N HIS A 61 -24.32 5.36 -12.21
CA HIS A 61 -23.28 4.37 -11.93
C HIS A 61 -22.09 5.00 -11.19
N ALA A 62 -21.58 4.28 -10.19
CA ALA A 62 -20.29 4.56 -9.54
C ALA A 62 -19.39 3.34 -9.70
N HIS A 63 -18.15 3.56 -10.14
CA HIS A 63 -17.15 2.50 -10.19
C HIS A 63 -15.93 2.89 -9.37
N PHE A 64 -15.42 1.90 -8.65
CA PHE A 64 -14.13 1.98 -7.98
C PHE A 64 -13.02 2.02 -9.06
N ALA A 65 -12.10 2.95 -8.92
CA ALA A 65 -10.98 3.12 -9.84
C ALA A 65 -9.65 2.67 -9.21
N ALA A 66 -9.35 3.20 -8.02
CA ALA A 66 -8.07 2.96 -7.36
C ALA A 66 -8.11 3.27 -5.86
N VAL A 67 -7.02 2.95 -5.18
CA VAL A 67 -6.70 3.44 -3.84
C VAL A 67 -5.34 4.15 -3.89
N ARG A 68 -5.27 5.31 -3.25
CA ARG A 68 -4.03 6.02 -2.97
C ARG A 68 -3.64 5.83 -1.50
N VAL A 69 -2.39 5.43 -1.29
CA VAL A 69 -1.79 5.34 0.04
C VAL A 69 -0.96 6.60 0.22
N VAL A 70 -1.39 7.48 1.12
CA VAL A 70 -0.76 8.78 1.34
C VAL A 70 -0.34 8.95 2.79
N ILE A 71 0.73 9.69 3.03
CA ILE A 71 1.22 9.96 4.39
C ILE A 71 1.77 11.38 4.50
N ASP A 72 1.80 11.94 5.71
CA ASP A 72 2.57 13.16 5.96
C ASP A 72 4.06 12.91 5.66
N GLU A 73 4.72 13.84 4.97
CA GLU A 73 6.14 13.70 4.60
C GLU A 73 7.03 13.54 5.83
N ALA A 74 6.69 14.21 6.94
CA ALA A 74 7.44 14.10 8.19
C ALA A 74 7.37 12.69 8.80
N LEU A 75 6.40 11.87 8.42
CA LEU A 75 6.18 10.53 8.93
C LEU A 75 6.69 9.42 8.00
N VAL A 76 7.14 9.75 6.78
CA VAL A 76 7.59 8.76 5.79
C VAL A 76 8.70 7.86 6.34
N ALA A 77 9.71 8.44 7.00
CA ALA A 77 10.82 7.68 7.56
C ALA A 77 10.37 6.71 8.68
N HIS A 78 9.41 7.14 9.51
CA HIS A 78 8.83 6.32 10.56
C HIS A 78 8.03 5.16 9.97
N PHE A 79 7.20 5.44 8.97
CA PHE A 79 6.43 4.44 8.24
C PHE A 79 7.33 3.36 7.61
N LEU A 80 8.36 3.77 6.88
CA LEU A 80 9.30 2.84 6.21
C LEU A 80 10.11 2.00 7.21
N THR A 81 10.28 2.49 8.45
CA THR A 81 10.92 1.74 9.53
C THR A 81 9.96 0.76 10.20
N ALA A 82 8.71 1.17 10.43
CA ALA A 82 7.72 0.37 11.17
C ALA A 82 7.13 -0.77 10.33
N LEU A 83 6.82 -0.50 9.05
CA LEU A 83 6.20 -1.47 8.15
C LEU A 83 6.92 -2.83 8.08
N PRO A 84 8.24 -2.92 7.83
CA PRO A 84 8.92 -4.21 7.76
C PRO A 84 8.93 -4.95 9.11
N GLN A 85 8.98 -4.22 10.23
CA GLN A 85 8.91 -4.83 11.57
C GLN A 85 7.54 -5.47 11.81
N MET A 86 6.47 -4.80 11.37
CA MET A 86 5.12 -5.32 11.46
C MET A 86 4.93 -6.56 10.58
N LEU A 87 5.39 -6.51 9.32
CA LEU A 87 5.31 -7.65 8.41
C LEU A 87 6.09 -8.86 8.96
N ALA A 88 7.27 -8.64 9.54
CA ALA A 88 8.06 -9.70 10.15
C ALA A 88 7.37 -10.37 11.35
N GLN A 89 6.61 -9.64 12.15
CA GLN A 89 5.85 -10.23 13.27
C GLN A 89 4.77 -11.21 12.81
N LEU A 90 4.25 -11.05 11.60
CA LEU A 90 3.18 -11.89 11.04
C LEU A 90 3.73 -13.16 10.39
N THR A 91 5.01 -13.17 10.02
CA THR A 91 5.67 -14.32 9.38
C THR A 91 6.43 -15.21 10.37
N GLN A 92 6.58 -14.79 11.63
CA GLN A 92 7.12 -15.66 12.69
C GLN A 92 6.04 -16.63 13.17
N PRO A 93 6.27 -17.96 13.12
CA PRO A 93 5.36 -18.91 13.76
C PRO A 93 5.39 -18.67 15.28
N GLY A 94 4.20 -18.49 15.87
CA GLY A 94 4.01 -18.44 17.32
C GLY A 94 4.32 -19.75 18.01
#